data_AF-A0A8S3JNZ8-F1
#
_entry.id   AF-A0A8S3JNZ8-F1
#
_cell.length_a   1.000
_cell.length_b   1.000
_cell.length_c   1.000
_cell.angle_alpha   90.00
_cell.angle_beta   90.00
_cell.angle_gamma   90.00
#
_symmetry.space_group_name_H-M   'P 1'
#
loop_
_entity.id
_entity.type
_entity.pdbx_description
1 polymer ?
#
loop_
_entity_poly.entity_id
_entity_poly.type
_entity_poly.pdbx_seq_one_letter_code
_entity_poly.pdbx_strand_id
1 'polypeptide(L)'
;MSLDSFHRVLNAEAVCDGHGVDQIRQKVMTRLVCLFKQSFRNIYEDYIFADVRERYDLAFIWLYQEYVYANGYLTIFDRNKKKNFTEYDNILCRLLEYFFQEKYDDLFSRLITSAPIITDNALFILKRYCQNEVNHNVLFS
;
A
#
# COMPACT_ATOMS: atom_id res chain seq x y z
N MET A 1 -9.63 14.81 14.86
CA MET A 1 -10.41 13.57 14.61
C MET A 1 -9.89 12.54 15.61
N SER A 2 -10.75 11.95 16.45
CA SER A 2 -10.29 10.96 17.43
C SER A 2 -9.97 9.63 16.74
N LEU A 3 -8.93 8.94 17.22
CA LEU A 3 -8.49 7.61 16.74
C LEU A 3 -9.65 6.60 16.72
N ASP A 4 -10.48 6.68 17.75
CA ASP A 4 -11.66 5.83 17.95
C ASP A 4 -12.73 6.03 16.88
N SER A 5 -12.93 7.27 16.41
CA SER A 5 -13.84 7.54 15.28
C SER A 5 -13.37 6.87 13.99
N PHE A 6 -12.06 6.78 13.78
CA PHE A 6 -11.48 6.13 12.60
C PHE A 6 -11.62 4.61 12.67
N HIS A 7 -11.39 4.00 13.84
CA HIS A 7 -11.68 2.58 14.06
C HIS A 7 -13.15 2.23 13.80
N ARG A 8 -14.08 3.09 14.23
CA ARG A 8 -15.51 2.88 13.94
C ARG A 8 -15.83 2.93 12.45
N VAL A 9 -15.15 3.79 11.68
CA VAL A 9 -15.33 3.86 10.23
C VAL A 9 -14.74 2.63 9.54
N LEU A 10 -13.59 2.12 10.01
CA LEU A 10 -13.00 0.85 9.55
C LEU A 10 -13.92 -0.35 9.84
N ASN A 11 -14.43 -0.47 11.06
CA ASN A 11 -15.33 -1.56 11.42
C ASN A 11 -16.66 -1.49 10.66
N ALA A 12 -17.14 -0.29 10.33
CA ALA A 12 -18.32 -0.11 9.49
C ALA A 12 -18.06 -0.36 7.99
N GLU A 13 -16.81 -0.56 7.57
CA GLU A 13 -16.47 -1.02 6.22
C GLU A 13 -16.60 -2.54 6.13
N ALA A 14 -15.99 -3.28 7.07
CA ALA A 14 -16.01 -4.75 7.12
C ALA A 14 -17.42 -5.37 7.19
N VAL A 15 -18.45 -4.58 7.48
CA VAL A 15 -19.86 -5.01 7.57
C VAL A 15 -20.65 -4.69 6.28
N CYS A 16 -20.07 -3.94 5.35
CA CYS A 16 -20.76 -3.41 4.17
C CYS A 16 -20.24 -4.00 2.85
N ASP A 17 -20.14 -5.32 2.76
CA ASP A 17 -19.91 -5.99 1.48
C ASP A 17 -21.19 -5.96 0.63
N GLY A 18 -21.19 -5.18 -0.47
CA GLY A 18 -22.10 -5.48 -1.59
C GLY A 18 -22.71 -4.34 -2.37
N HIS A 19 -22.42 -3.07 -2.08
CA HIS A 19 -23.05 -1.95 -2.80
C HIS A 19 -21.96 -0.92 -3.13
N GLY A 20 -21.73 -0.63 -4.42
CA GLY A 20 -20.57 0.12 -4.98
C GLY A 20 -20.22 1.51 -4.39
N VAL A 21 -20.88 1.92 -3.31
CA VAL A 21 -20.48 2.95 -2.34
C VAL A 21 -19.14 2.62 -1.67
N ASP A 22 -18.77 1.33 -1.60
CA ASP A 22 -17.53 0.86 -0.99
C ASP A 22 -16.27 1.51 -1.59
N GLN A 23 -16.15 1.53 -2.93
CA GLN A 23 -15.01 2.13 -3.63
C GLN A 23 -14.82 3.63 -3.37
N ILE A 24 -15.90 4.38 -3.16
CA ILE A 24 -15.84 5.81 -2.84
C ILE A 24 -15.37 6.00 -1.40
N ARG A 25 -15.87 5.18 -0.47
CA ARG A 25 -15.48 5.21 0.95
C ARG A 25 -14.02 4.82 1.13
N GLN A 26 -13.54 3.79 0.43
CA GLN A 26 -12.14 3.37 0.44
C GLN A 26 -11.22 4.52 0.03
N LYS A 27 -11.50 5.18 -1.09
CA LYS A 27 -10.73 6.36 -1.55
C LYS A 27 -10.76 7.51 -0.54
N VAL A 28 -11.90 7.77 0.11
CA VAL A 28 -11.98 8.80 1.17
C VAL A 28 -11.12 8.40 2.36
N MET A 29 -11.17 7.14 2.78
CA MET A 29 -10.40 6.65 3.92
C MET A 29 -8.90 6.74 3.66
N THR A 30 -8.46 6.27 2.50
CA THR A 30 -7.07 6.41 2.05
C THR A 30 -6.65 7.89 2.01
N ARG A 31 -7.52 8.81 1.57
CA ARG A 31 -7.24 10.27 1.60
C ARG A 31 -7.06 10.80 3.00
N LEU A 32 -7.88 10.37 3.94
CA LEU A 32 -7.73 10.76 5.34
C LEU A 32 -6.39 10.26 5.89
N VAL A 33 -6.00 9.02 5.59
CA VAL A 33 -4.71 8.46 6.02
C VAL A 33 -3.53 9.26 5.46
N CYS A 34 -3.52 9.56 4.16
CA CYS A 34 -2.49 10.38 3.51
C CYS A 34 -2.41 11.81 4.09
N LEU A 35 -3.54 12.39 4.50
CA LEU A 35 -3.61 13.75 5.05
C LEU A 35 -3.16 13.82 6.52
N PHE A 36 -3.44 12.79 7.33
CA PHE A 36 -3.15 12.79 8.77
C PHE A 36 -1.84 12.06 9.15
N LYS A 37 -1.08 11.61 8.15
CA LYS A 37 0.36 11.26 8.07
C LYS A 37 1.00 10.28 9.07
N GLN A 38 0.58 10.16 10.33
CA GLN A 38 1.26 9.26 11.28
C GLN A 38 0.30 8.41 12.12
N SER A 39 -0.68 8.99 12.82
CA SER A 39 -1.51 8.23 13.77
C SER A 39 -2.42 7.20 13.10
N PHE A 40 -2.96 7.54 11.92
CA PHE A 40 -3.89 6.68 11.19
C PHE A 40 -3.20 5.73 10.23
N ARG A 41 -1.94 6.00 9.90
CA ARG A 41 -1.15 5.18 8.98
C ARG A 41 -0.93 3.78 9.54
N ASN A 42 -0.44 3.69 10.76
CA ASN A 42 -0.15 2.40 11.40
C ASN A 42 -1.42 1.56 11.55
N ILE A 43 -2.54 2.18 11.94
CA ILE A 43 -3.83 1.48 12.08
C ILE A 43 -4.32 0.95 10.73
N TYR A 44 -4.19 1.76 9.68
CA TYR A 44 -4.63 1.37 8.35
C TYR A 44 -3.74 0.26 7.76
N GLU A 45 -2.44 0.34 8.01
CA GLU A 45 -1.46 -0.69 7.66
C GLU A 45 -1.74 -2.01 8.39
N ASP A 46 -1.96 -1.97 9.70
CA ASP A 46 -2.31 -3.15 10.51
C ASP A 46 -3.63 -3.76 10.03
N TYR A 47 -4.61 -2.93 9.66
CA TYR A 47 -5.89 -3.41 9.11
C TYR A 47 -5.73 -4.11 7.76
N ILE A 48 -4.87 -3.58 6.87
CA ILE A 48 -4.57 -4.22 5.58
C ILE A 48 -3.86 -5.55 5.82
N PHE A 49 -2.81 -5.56 6.65
CA PHE A 49 -2.02 -6.77 6.90
C PHE A 49 -2.77 -7.86 7.65
N ALA A 50 -3.74 -7.50 8.49
CA ALA A 50 -4.61 -8.47 9.16
C ALA A 50 -5.37 -9.38 8.18
N ASP A 51 -5.70 -8.90 6.98
CA ASP A 51 -6.31 -9.72 5.93
C ASP A 51 -5.89 -9.26 4.52
N VAL A 52 -4.62 -9.47 4.20
CA VAL A 52 -4.04 -8.93 2.96
C VAL A 52 -4.66 -9.53 1.71
N ARG A 53 -5.15 -10.78 1.75
CA ARG A 53 -5.71 -11.46 0.57
C ARG A 53 -7.05 -10.88 0.15
N GLU A 54 -7.88 -10.48 1.10
CA GLU A 54 -9.16 -9.83 0.80
C GLU A 54 -9.00 -8.31 0.63
N ARG A 55 -8.00 -7.72 1.30
CA ARG A 55 -7.80 -6.25 1.36
C ARG A 55 -6.66 -5.73 0.50
N TYR A 56 -6.10 -6.53 -0.41
CA TYR A 56 -4.98 -6.12 -1.27
C TYR A 56 -5.33 -4.91 -2.14
N ASP A 57 -6.60 -4.76 -2.55
CA ASP A 57 -7.07 -3.60 -3.31
C ASP A 57 -6.92 -2.31 -2.51
N LEU A 58 -7.12 -2.33 -1.18
CA LEU A 58 -6.88 -1.18 -0.31
C LEU A 58 -5.41 -0.79 -0.25
N ALA A 59 -4.51 -1.78 -0.21
CA ALA A 59 -3.07 -1.55 -0.26
C ALA A 59 -2.67 -0.85 -1.58
N PHE A 60 -3.25 -1.29 -2.70
CA PHE A 60 -3.02 -0.68 -4.01
C PHE A 60 -3.58 0.74 -4.12
N ILE A 61 -4.81 0.97 -3.65
CA ILE A 61 -5.40 2.30 -3.60
C ILE A 61 -4.52 3.24 -2.76
N TRP A 62 -4.00 2.76 -1.63
CA TRP A 62 -3.12 3.53 -0.77
C TRP A 62 -1.79 3.89 -1.41
N LEU A 63 -1.11 2.91 -1.99
CA LEU A 63 0.12 3.12 -2.73
C LEU A 63 -0.08 4.15 -3.87
N TYR A 64 -1.13 3.97 -4.67
CA TYR A 64 -1.44 4.87 -5.78
C TYR A 64 -1.71 6.29 -5.30
N GLN A 65 -2.37 6.43 -4.16
CA GLN A 65 -2.72 7.73 -3.67
C GLN A 65 -1.53 8.50 -3.09
N GLU A 66 -0.62 7.80 -2.40
CA GLU A 66 0.66 8.39 -1.99
C GLU A 66 1.52 8.78 -3.19
N TYR A 67 1.48 7.99 -4.27
CA TYR A 67 2.11 8.39 -5.53
C TYR A 67 1.54 9.70 -6.11
N VAL A 68 0.22 9.84 -6.13
CA VAL A 68 -0.46 11.07 -6.59
C VAL A 68 -0.13 12.26 -5.67
N TYR A 69 -0.05 12.02 -4.35
CA TYR A 69 0.32 13.03 -3.36
C TYR A 69 1.78 13.46 -3.52
N ALA A 70 2.71 12.51 -3.69
CA ALA A 70 4.14 12.74 -3.93
C ALA A 70 4.41 13.58 -5.19
N ASN A 71 3.58 13.43 -6.22
CA ASN A 71 3.65 14.22 -7.44
C ASN A 71 3.06 15.64 -7.32
N GLY A 72 2.41 15.98 -6.20
CA GLY A 72 1.83 17.30 -5.97
C GLY A 72 0.49 17.54 -6.65
N TYR A 73 -0.14 16.52 -7.25
CA TYR A 73 -1.43 16.67 -7.95
C TYR A 73 -2.61 17.01 -7.01
N LEU A 74 -2.47 16.70 -5.72
CA LEU A 74 -3.53 16.93 -4.71
C LEU A 74 -3.39 18.26 -3.96
N THR A 75 -2.26 18.97 -4.11
CA THR A 75 -2.01 20.22 -3.39
C THR A 75 -2.22 21.42 -4.31
N ILE A 76 -3.47 21.90 -4.38
CA ILE A 76 -3.81 23.21 -4.97
C ILE A 76 -2.97 24.33 -4.31
N PHE A 77 -2.55 24.13 -3.07
CA PHE A 77 -1.82 25.10 -2.24
C PHE A 77 -0.29 25.05 -2.33
N ASP A 78 0.32 24.05 -3.00
CA ASP A 78 1.77 23.81 -2.87
C ASP A 78 2.41 23.39 -4.21
N ARG A 79 2.17 24.16 -5.27
CA ARG A 79 2.73 23.90 -6.62
C ARG A 79 4.27 23.95 -6.68
N ASN A 80 4.92 24.51 -5.67
CA ASN A 80 6.37 24.63 -5.57
C ASN A 80 7.02 23.52 -4.73
N LYS A 81 6.23 22.57 -4.21
CA LYS A 81 6.78 21.47 -3.43
C LYS A 81 7.59 20.55 -4.34
N LYS A 82 8.86 20.35 -4.00
CA LYS A 82 9.69 19.32 -4.65
C LYS A 82 8.99 17.97 -4.52
N LYS A 83 8.89 17.24 -5.63
CA LYS A 83 8.39 15.87 -5.63
C LYS A 83 9.16 15.06 -4.59
N ASN A 84 8.44 14.49 -3.63
CA ASN A 84 9.03 13.70 -2.57
C ASN A 84 8.36 12.32 -2.57
N PHE A 85 9.12 11.32 -3.00
CA PHE A 85 8.66 9.94 -3.09
C PHE A 85 9.06 9.10 -1.87
N THR A 86 9.66 9.67 -0.82
CA THR A 86 10.12 8.90 0.35
C THR A 86 8.99 8.10 1.01
N GLU A 87 7.80 8.69 1.17
CA GLU A 87 6.68 7.96 1.79
C GLU A 87 6.12 6.87 0.89
N TYR A 88 6.04 7.15 -0.41
CA TYR A 88 5.66 6.16 -1.42
C TYR A 88 6.63 4.97 -1.41
N ASP A 89 7.93 5.25 -1.41
CA ASP A 89 8.99 4.25 -1.38
C ASP A 89 8.93 3.38 -0.12
N ASN A 90 8.72 4.00 1.04
CA ASN A 90 8.55 3.29 2.30
C ASN A 90 7.36 2.33 2.28
N ILE A 91 6.21 2.75 1.73
CA ILE A 91 5.02 1.88 1.62
C ILE A 91 5.28 0.75 0.64
N LEU A 92 5.83 1.07 -0.54
CA LEU A 92 6.13 0.08 -1.57
C LEU A 92 7.07 -1.00 -1.03
N CYS A 93 8.18 -0.59 -0.40
CA CYS A 93 9.15 -1.52 0.16
C CYS A 93 8.51 -2.38 1.26
N ARG A 94 7.70 -1.80 2.15
CA ARG A 94 7.07 -2.55 3.24
C ARG A 94 6.05 -3.57 2.75
N LEU A 95 5.24 -3.22 1.75
CA LEU A 95 4.33 -4.17 1.10
C LEU A 95 5.10 -5.31 0.41
N LEU A 96 6.19 -4.99 -0.31
CA LEU A 96 7.02 -6.00 -0.97
C LEU A 96 7.71 -6.93 0.02
N GLU A 97 8.24 -6.39 1.13
CA GLU A 97 8.84 -7.19 2.19
C GLU A 97 7.82 -8.11 2.86
N TYR A 98 6.62 -7.59 3.15
CA TYR A 98 5.54 -8.38 3.72
C TYR A 98 5.13 -9.53 2.79
N PHE A 99 4.90 -9.25 1.50
CA PHE A 99 4.55 -10.30 0.53
C PHE A 99 5.67 -11.31 0.32
N PHE A 100 6.92 -10.87 0.37
CA PHE A 100 8.08 -11.78 0.28
C PHE A 100 8.19 -12.70 1.51
N GLN A 101 7.94 -12.18 2.71
CA GLN A 101 7.98 -12.98 3.95
C GLN A 101 6.83 -14.01 4.00
N GLU A 102 5.62 -13.58 3.63
CA GLU A 102 4.43 -14.42 3.63
C GLU A 102 4.31 -15.33 2.39
N LYS A 103 5.28 -15.26 1.46
CA LYS A 103 5.32 -16.03 0.20
C LYS A 103 4.07 -15.86 -0.66
N TYR A 104 3.58 -14.62 -0.77
CA TYR A 104 2.48 -14.27 -1.65
C TYR A 104 3.01 -13.88 -3.04
N ASP A 105 3.54 -14.85 -3.77
CA ASP A 105 4.24 -14.64 -5.05
C ASP A 105 3.33 -13.98 -6.11
N ASP A 106 2.04 -14.34 -6.13
CA ASP A 106 1.04 -13.74 -7.02
C ASP A 106 0.81 -12.24 -6.70
N LEU A 107 0.69 -11.89 -5.42
CA LEU A 107 0.47 -10.51 -4.98
C LEU A 107 1.75 -9.68 -5.15
N PHE A 108 2.92 -10.28 -4.91
CA PHE A 108 4.21 -9.66 -5.14
C PHE A 108 4.38 -9.29 -6.62
N SER A 109 4.15 -10.25 -7.52
CA SER A 109 4.22 -10.06 -8.97
C SER A 109 3.21 -9.01 -9.45
N ARG A 110 1.98 -9.07 -8.92
CA ARG A 110 0.94 -8.09 -9.23
C ARG A 110 1.31 -6.69 -8.73
N LEU A 111 1.95 -6.56 -7.57
CA LEU A 111 2.36 -5.28 -7.02
C LEU A 111 3.46 -4.62 -7.84
N ILE A 112 4.49 -5.37 -8.20
CA ILE A 112 5.57 -4.86 -9.07
C ILE A 112 5.01 -4.42 -10.43
N THR A 113 4.07 -5.19 -11.00
CA THR A 113 3.48 -4.87 -12.31
C THR A 113 2.48 -3.71 -12.25
N SER A 114 1.81 -3.51 -11.12
CA SER A 114 0.78 -2.47 -10.95
C SER A 114 1.32 -1.16 -10.39
N ALA A 115 2.54 -1.16 -9.84
CA ALA A 115 3.15 0.03 -9.25
C ALA A 115 3.42 1.11 -10.30
N PRO A 116 3.01 2.38 -10.07
CA PRO A 116 3.22 3.47 -11.02
C PRO A 116 4.70 3.78 -11.31
N ILE A 117 5.54 3.68 -10.27
CA ILE A 117 6.99 3.85 -10.35
C ILE A 117 7.64 2.80 -9.46
N ILE A 118 8.60 2.07 -10.01
CA ILE A 118 9.46 1.18 -9.22
C ILE A 118 10.65 2.00 -8.74
N THR A 119 10.86 2.05 -7.43
CA THR A 119 11.99 2.75 -6.80
C THR A 119 13.23 1.87 -6.77
N ASP A 120 14.41 2.48 -6.58
CA ASP A 120 15.67 1.74 -6.49
C ASP A 120 15.68 0.76 -5.30
N ASN A 121 15.06 1.14 -4.18
CA ASN A 121 14.92 0.27 -3.00
C ASN A 121 14.00 -0.93 -3.29
N ALA A 122 12.87 -0.71 -3.97
CA ALA A 122 12.00 -1.80 -4.41
C ALA A 122 12.72 -2.74 -5.38
N LEU A 123 13.58 -2.21 -6.25
CA LEU A 123 14.38 -3.01 -7.18
C LEU A 123 15.42 -3.87 -6.47
N PHE A 124 15.99 -3.38 -5.36
CA PHE A 124 16.87 -4.18 -4.51
C PHE A 124 16.12 -5.37 -3.87
N ILE A 125 14.90 -5.14 -3.37
CA ILE A 125 14.04 -6.21 -2.83
C ILE A 125 13.69 -7.23 -3.92
N LEU A 126 13.32 -6.76 -5.11
CA LEU A 126 13.04 -7.62 -6.27
C LEU A 126 14.23 -8.49 -6.66
N LYS A 127 15.44 -7.91 -6.69
CA LYS A 127 16.66 -8.68 -6.98
C LYS A 127 16.88 -9.78 -5.94
N ARG A 128 16.66 -9.49 -4.65
CA ARG A 128 16.74 -10.47 -3.56
C ARG A 128 15.68 -11.56 -3.72
N TYR A 129 14.46 -11.19 -4.11
CA TYR A 129 13.37 -12.14 -4.39
C TYR A 129 13.80 -13.14 -5.48
N CYS A 130 14.23 -12.65 -6.65
CA CYS A 130 14.63 -13.51 -7.76
C CYS A 130 15.83 -14.41 -7.41
N GLN A 131 16.78 -13.94 -6.62
CA GLN A 131 17.92 -14.76 -6.18
C GLN A 131 17.49 -15.95 -5.29
N ASN A 132 16.42 -15.81 -4.51
CA ASN A 132 15.92 -16.89 -3.66
C ASN A 132 15.15 -17.96 -4.44
N GLU A 133 14.39 -17.58 -5.47
CA GLU A 133 13.73 -18.56 -6.34
C GLU A 133 14.73 -19.47 -7.06
N VAL A 134 15.85 -18.89 -7.54
CA VAL A 134 16.91 -19.67 -8.19
C VAL A 134 17.47 -20.72 -7.22
N ASN A 135 17.74 -20.34 -5.97
CA ASN A 135 18.23 -21.28 -4.95
C ASN A 135 17.21 -22.37 -4.58
N HIS A 136 15.91 -22.08 -4.64
CA HIS A 136 14.88 -23.10 -4.40
C HIS A 136 14.83 -24.12 -5.54
N ASN A 137 14.93 -23.67 -6.80
CA ASN A 137 14.93 -24.56 -7.96
C ASN A 137 16.19 -25.41 -8.09
N VAL A 138 17.35 -24.98 -7.57
CA VAL A 138 18.58 -25.80 -7.58
C VAL A 138 18.53 -26.92 -6.54
N LEU A 139 17.72 -26.81 -5.48
CA LEU A 139 17.60 -27.86 -4.45
C LEU A 139 16.67 -29.02 -4.86
N PHE A 140 15.97 -28.89 -5.99
CA PHE A 140 15.08 -29.94 -6.53
C PHE A 140 15.56 -30.51 -7.89
N SER A 141 16.81 -30.28 -8.28
CA SER A 141 17.46 -30.91 -9.44
C SER A 141 18.73 -31.64 -9.04
#